data_AF-A0A392STU9-F1
#
_entry.id   AF-A0A392STU9-F1
#
_cell.length_a   1.000
_cell.length_b   1.000
_cell.length_c   1.000
_cell.angle_alpha   90.00
_cell.angle_beta   90.00
_cell.angle_gamma   90.00
#
_symmetry.space_group_name_H-M   'P 1'
#
loop_
_entity.id
_entity.type
_entity.pdbx_description
1 polymer ?
#
loop_
_entity_poly.entity_id
_entity_poly.type
_entity_poly.pdbx_seq_one_letter_code
_entity_poly.pdbx_strand_id
1 'polypeptide(L)'
;SGSGSIFGLKTDQPLGLGLSNPGSSGFGTSGASAVSKIETLQEVVVETGEENEEVVFNADSVLFEFADGGWKERGKGEVKVNVTSGTEKKARVLMRSK
;
A
#
# COMPACT_ATOMS: atom_id res chain seq x y z
N SER A 1 -27.21 24.82 -9.64
CA SER A 1 -26.70 23.45 -9.40
C SER A 1 -25.24 23.46 -9.77
N GLY A 2 -24.35 23.32 -8.79
CA GLY A 2 -22.95 23.74 -8.86
C GLY A 2 -22.06 22.80 -9.66
N SER A 3 -21.16 23.39 -10.45
CA SER A 3 -20.00 22.74 -11.05
C SER A 3 -18.77 23.52 -10.60
N GLY A 4 -17.98 22.95 -9.69
CA GLY A 4 -16.75 23.54 -9.19
C GLY A 4 -15.55 23.00 -9.96
N SER A 5 -15.03 23.77 -10.91
CA SER A 5 -13.72 23.53 -11.54
C SER A 5 -12.62 24.02 -10.60
N ILE A 6 -11.67 23.15 -10.24
CA ILE A 6 -10.71 23.40 -9.16
C ILE A 6 -9.40 24.07 -9.61
N PHE A 7 -9.25 24.42 -10.88
CA PHE A 7 -7.95 24.88 -11.40
C PHE A 7 -8.03 26.26 -12.03
N GLY A 8 -7.46 27.24 -11.32
CA GLY A 8 -6.91 28.45 -11.91
C GLY A 8 -7.21 29.73 -11.13
N LEU A 9 -6.21 30.30 -10.45
CA LEU A 9 -5.62 31.57 -10.87
C LEU A 9 -4.38 31.91 -10.01
N LYS A 10 -3.30 32.26 -10.71
CA LYS A 10 -2.05 32.81 -10.15
C LYS A 10 -2.30 34.27 -9.75
N THR A 11 -1.79 34.69 -8.60
CA THR A 11 -1.62 36.12 -8.27
C THR A 11 -0.32 36.27 -7.49
N ASP A 12 0.68 36.84 -8.16
CA ASP A 12 1.92 37.29 -7.55
C ASP A 12 1.63 38.49 -6.64
N GLN A 13 2.10 38.41 -5.39
CA GLN A 13 2.28 39.57 -4.50
C GLN A 13 3.67 39.47 -3.88
N PRO A 14 4.52 40.51 -3.98
CA PRO A 14 5.84 40.48 -3.40
C PRO A 14 5.75 40.70 -1.88
N LEU A 15 6.28 39.75 -1.11
CA LEU A 15 6.44 39.89 0.34
C LEU A 15 7.53 40.92 0.65
N GLY A 16 7.12 42.16 0.90
CA GLY A 16 7.97 43.18 1.50
C GLY A 16 8.08 42.94 3.00
N LEU A 17 9.19 42.35 3.46
CA LEU A 17 9.56 42.32 4.88
C LEU A 17 10.49 43.50 5.18
N GLY A 18 9.92 44.55 5.75
CA GLY A 18 10.67 45.66 6.32
C GLY A 18 11.40 45.19 7.58
N LEU A 19 12.73 45.31 7.58
CA LEU A 19 13.55 45.17 8.78
C LEU A 19 13.55 46.48 9.56
N SER A 20 13.14 46.44 10.83
CA SER A 20 13.65 47.38 11.82
C SER A 20 13.64 46.82 13.25
N ASN A 21 14.86 46.74 13.78
CA ASN A 21 15.31 46.84 15.18
C ASN A 21 15.43 45.57 16.06
N PRO A 22 16.59 45.37 16.73
CA PRO A 22 16.85 44.25 17.63
C PRO A 22 16.51 44.62 19.08
N GLY A 23 15.88 43.70 19.80
CA GLY A 23 15.55 43.92 21.20
C GLY A 23 14.98 42.70 21.91
N SER A 24 15.85 42.07 22.69
CA SER A 24 15.58 41.45 24.00
C SER A 24 14.64 40.23 24.12
N SER A 25 15.15 39.30 24.95
CA SER A 25 14.45 38.36 25.84
C SER A 25 13.73 37.14 25.24
N GLY A 26 14.41 36.00 25.37
CA GLY A 26 14.03 35.03 26.39
C GLY A 26 12.84 34.13 26.06
N PHE A 27 13.13 32.97 25.49
CA PHE A 27 12.33 31.78 25.76
C PHE A 27 13.23 30.54 25.69
N GLY A 28 13.62 30.04 26.87
CA GLY A 28 14.21 28.72 27.00
C GLY A 28 13.13 27.69 26.74
N THR A 29 13.09 27.15 25.52
CA THR A 29 12.45 25.85 25.29
C THR A 29 13.58 24.86 25.08
N SER A 30 13.81 24.04 26.09
CA SER A 30 14.57 22.81 25.93
C SER A 30 13.87 22.03 24.82
N GLY A 31 14.48 22.04 23.64
CA GLY A 31 14.08 21.18 22.55
C GLY A 31 14.25 19.75 23.03
N ALA A 32 13.18 19.18 23.57
CA ALA A 32 13.03 17.75 23.68
C ALA A 32 13.10 17.25 22.23
N SER A 33 14.28 16.75 21.86
CA SER A 33 14.46 16.02 20.62
C SER A 33 13.48 14.87 20.71
N ALA A 34 12.35 15.00 20.01
CA ALA A 34 11.40 13.93 19.84
C ALA A 34 12.11 12.85 19.01
N VAL A 35 12.89 12.02 19.69
CA VAL A 35 13.45 10.80 19.15
C VAL A 35 12.23 9.94 18.86
N SER A 36 11.86 9.88 17.58
CA SER A 36 10.87 8.94 17.08
C SER A 36 11.36 7.54 17.47
N LYS A 37 10.68 6.92 18.43
CA LYS A 37 10.94 5.54 18.85
C LYS A 37 10.90 4.66 17.61
N ILE A 38 12.04 4.15 17.18
CA ILE A 38 12.11 3.13 16.13
C ILE A 38 11.71 1.82 16.83
N GLU A 39 10.44 1.46 16.65
CA GLU A 39 9.89 0.19 17.14
C GLU A 39 10.52 -0.95 16.32
N THR A 40 11.27 -1.82 16.97
CA THR A 40 11.95 -2.95 16.31
C THR A 40 10.93 -4.05 16.04
N LEU A 41 10.71 -4.38 14.76
CA LEU A 41 9.84 -5.49 14.37
C LEU A 41 10.45 -6.82 14.80
N GLN A 42 9.65 -7.66 15.45
CA GLN A 42 10.04 -9.02 15.76
C GLN A 42 9.73 -9.95 14.59
N GLU A 43 10.61 -10.91 14.34
CA GLU A 43 10.37 -11.96 13.36
C GLU A 43 9.20 -12.84 13.81
N VAL A 44 8.24 -13.04 12.92
CA VAL A 44 7.06 -13.88 13.15
C VAL A 44 7.08 -15.01 12.14
N VAL A 45 6.82 -16.23 12.60
CA VAL A 45 6.66 -17.39 11.71
C VAL A 45 5.41 -17.17 10.85
N VAL A 46 5.59 -17.14 9.54
CA VAL A 46 4.50 -16.94 8.58
C VAL A 46 4.08 -18.28 8.02
N GLU A 47 2.82 -18.66 8.28
CA GLU A 47 2.16 -19.77 7.59
C GLU A 47 1.45 -19.25 6.34
N THR A 48 1.56 -20.00 5.26
CA THR A 48 0.98 -19.69 3.94
C THR A 48 -0.44 -20.21 3.79
N GLY A 49 -0.85 -21.20 4.59
CA GLY A 49 -2.12 -21.90 4.47
C GLY A 49 -2.16 -22.89 3.30
N GLU A 50 -1.00 -23.26 2.76
CA GLU A 50 -0.81 -24.19 1.64
C GLU A 50 0.04 -25.42 2.06
N GLU A 51 0.42 -25.54 3.33
CA GLU A 51 1.39 -26.53 3.84
C GLU A 51 0.92 -27.99 3.72
N ASN A 52 -0.39 -28.20 3.67
CA ASN A 52 -1.02 -29.53 3.56
C ASN A 52 -1.52 -29.83 2.14
N GLU A 53 -0.95 -29.17 1.14
CA GLU A 53 -1.35 -29.31 -0.27
C GLU A 53 -0.13 -29.48 -1.18
N GLU A 54 -0.33 -30.18 -2.29
CA GLU A 54 0.64 -30.36 -3.36
C GLU A 54 0.26 -29.53 -4.58
N VAL A 55 1.21 -28.80 -5.14
CA VAL A 55 1.04 -28.03 -6.38
C VAL A 55 1.20 -28.98 -7.57
N VAL A 56 0.10 -29.29 -8.26
CA VAL A 56 0.12 -30.18 -9.44
C VAL A 56 0.27 -29.42 -10.76
N PHE A 57 0.09 -28.10 -10.73
CA PHE A 57 0.30 -27.21 -11.87
C PHE A 57 0.63 -25.80 -11.39
N ASN A 58 1.56 -25.12 -12.07
CA ASN A 58 1.77 -23.69 -11.93
C ASN A 58 2.14 -23.02 -13.28
N ALA A 59 1.77 -21.74 -13.43
CA ALA A 59 2.15 -20.93 -14.57
C ALA A 59 2.04 -19.44 -14.28
N ASP A 60 2.88 -18.62 -14.93
CA ASP A 60 2.68 -17.18 -14.99
C ASP A 60 1.39 -16.87 -15.77
N SER A 61 0.53 -16.02 -15.22
CA SER A 61 -0.82 -15.78 -15.73
C SER A 61 -1.34 -14.38 -15.42
N VAL A 62 -2.39 -13.98 -16.13
CA VAL A 62 -3.20 -12.79 -15.87
C VAL A 62 -4.66 -13.24 -15.73
N LEU A 63 -5.28 -12.98 -14.59
CA LEU A 63 -6.67 -13.32 -14.33
C LEU A 63 -7.58 -12.15 -14.69
N PHE A 64 -8.68 -12.45 -15.38
CA PHE A 64 -9.72 -11.48 -15.70
C PHE A 64 -11.03 -11.86 -15.01
N GLU A 65 -11.74 -10.85 -14.53
CA GLU A 65 -13.10 -10.97 -14.02
C GLU A 65 -14.08 -10.33 -15.02
N PHE A 66 -15.22 -10.97 -15.24
CA PHE A 66 -16.28 -10.40 -16.06
C PHE A 66 -17.24 -9.60 -15.19
N ALA A 67 -17.19 -8.27 -15.31
CA ALA A 67 -18.02 -7.35 -14.53
C ALA A 67 -18.45 -6.14 -15.38
N ASP A 68 -19.67 -5.64 -15.14
CA ASP A 68 -20.25 -4.50 -15.85
C ASP A 68 -20.24 -4.64 -17.40
N GLY A 69 -20.42 -5.86 -17.90
CA GLY A 69 -20.47 -6.14 -19.34
C GLY A 69 -19.10 -6.18 -20.04
N GLY A 70 -17.99 -6.24 -19.29
CA GLY A 70 -16.64 -6.34 -19.85
C GLY A 70 -15.68 -7.18 -19.02
N TRP A 71 -14.57 -7.58 -19.64
CA TRP A 71 -13.45 -8.23 -18.96
C TRP A 71 -12.55 -7.18 -18.32
N LYS A 72 -12.33 -7.29 -17.01
CA LYS A 72 -11.43 -6.43 -16.24
C LYS A 72 -10.30 -7.27 -15.67
N GLU A 73 -9.07 -6.76 -15.73
CA GLU A 73 -7.94 -7.44 -15.08
C GLU A 73 -8.16 -7.49 -13.57
N ARG A 74 -8.05 -8.69 -12.99
CA ARG A 74 -8.21 -8.95 -11.55
C ARG A 74 -6.88 -9.07 -10.84
N GLY A 75 -5.84 -9.55 -11.54
CA GLY A 75 -4.48 -9.65 -11.04
C GLY A 75 -3.54 -10.39 -11.99
N LYS A 76 -2.25 -10.09 -11.89
CA LYS A 76 -1.15 -10.73 -12.62
C LYS A 76 -0.21 -11.42 -11.64
N GLY A 77 0.12 -12.67 -11.90
CA GLY A 77 0.93 -13.48 -10.99
C GLY A 77 0.97 -14.95 -11.37
N GLU A 78 1.51 -15.78 -10.48
CA GLU A 78 1.52 -17.22 -10.66
C GLU A 78 0.16 -17.80 -10.27
N VAL A 79 -0.47 -18.54 -11.19
CA VAL A 79 -1.63 -19.38 -10.87
C VAL A 79 -1.14 -20.78 -10.50
N LYS A 80 -1.75 -21.37 -9.48
CA LYS A 80 -1.48 -22.73 -9.02
C LYS A 80 -2.77 -23.55 -8.96
N VAL A 81 -2.64 -24.84 -9.23
CA VAL A 81 -3.65 -25.84 -8.87
C VAL A 81 -3.08 -26.66 -7.73
N ASN A 82 -3.69 -26.52 -6.55
CA ASN A 82 -3.28 -27.23 -5.33
C ASN A 82 -4.24 -28.38 -5.05
N VAL A 83 -3.72 -29.51 -4.59
CA VAL A 83 -4.50 -30.69 -4.20
C VAL A 83 -4.14 -31.09 -2.77
N THR A 84 -5.14 -31.32 -1.91
CA THR A 84 -4.93 -31.72 -0.52
C THR A 84 -4.11 -33.01 -0.40
N SER A 85 -3.12 -32.97 0.49
CA SER A 85 -2.31 -34.12 0.89
C SER A 85 -3.15 -34.99 1.84
N GLY A 86 -3.27 -36.30 1.55
CA GLY A 86 -4.14 -37.21 2.30
C GLY A 86 -4.92 -38.19 1.42
N THR A 87 -5.80 -38.95 2.06
CA THR A 87 -6.67 -39.97 1.43
C THR A 87 -7.83 -39.33 0.67
N GLU A 88 -8.42 -38.27 1.20
CA GLU A 88 -9.41 -37.46 0.48
C GLU A 88 -8.71 -36.43 -0.41
N LYS A 89 -8.99 -36.47 -1.71
CA LYS A 89 -8.45 -35.51 -2.67
C LYS A 89 -9.46 -34.39 -2.93
N LYS A 90 -9.08 -33.16 -2.54
CA LYS A 90 -9.78 -31.92 -2.90
C LYS A 90 -8.82 -31.03 -3.64
N ALA A 91 -9.31 -30.28 -4.63
CA ALA A 91 -8.50 -29.40 -5.44
C ALA A 91 -9.01 -27.96 -5.35
N ARG A 92 -8.10 -26.98 -5.42
CA ARG A 92 -8.43 -25.57 -5.54
C ARG A 92 -7.49 -24.87 -6.52
N VAL A 93 -7.99 -23.79 -7.12
CA VAL A 93 -7.17 -22.84 -7.87
C VAL A 93 -6.79 -21.70 -6.93
N LEU A 94 -5.51 -21.35 -6.91
CA LEU A 94 -4.97 -20.27 -6.10
C LEU A 94 -4.10 -19.36 -6.99
N MET A 95 -4.23 -18.05 -6.81
CA MET A 95 -3.39 -17.06 -7.49
C MET A 95 -3.09 -15.91 -6.53
N ARG A 96 -1.83 -15.49 -6.48
CA ARG A 96 -1.38 -14.32 -5.72
C ARG A 96 -0.78 -13.30 -6.70
N SER A 97 -1.12 -12.03 -6.55
CA SER A 97 -0.53 -10.96 -7.37
C SER A 97 0.95 -10.78 -7.04
N LYS A 98 1.78 -10.55 -8.07
CA LYS A 98 3.19 -10.15 -7.91
C LYS A 98 3.31 -8.68 -7.51
#